data_AF-A0A1F8YQD8-F1
#
_entry.id   AF-A0A1F8YQD8-F1
#
_cell.length_a   1.000
_cell.length_b   1.000
_cell.length_c   1.000
_cell.angle_alpha   90.00
_cell.angle_beta   90.00
_cell.angle_gamma   90.00
#
_symmetry.space_group_name_H-M   'P 1'
#
loop_
_entity.id
_entity.type
_entity.pdbx_description
1 polymer ?
#
loop_
_entity_poly.entity_id
_entity_poly.type
_entity_poly.pdbx_seq_one_letter_code
_entity_poly.pdbx_strand_id
1 'polypeptide(L)' 'MAEWTMEEVLRLALRHEMENFGEYRKAAEQTQNPAVRKMFAYLAEEEKGHIKLIRDKMAEFRIQE' A
#
# COMPACT_ATOMS: atom_id res chain seq x y z
N MET A 1 -17.37 1.84 -20.56
CA MET A 1 -16.49 2.15 -19.42
C MET A 1 -16.35 0.86 -18.63
N ALA A 2 -15.19 0.56 -18.04
CA ALA A 2 -15.08 -0.64 -17.22
C ALA A 2 -16.00 -0.51 -16.00
N GLU A 3 -16.86 -1.49 -15.77
CA GLU A 3 -17.71 -1.56 -14.57
C GLU A 3 -16.95 -2.35 -13.50
N TRP A 4 -16.50 -1.67 -12.46
CA TRP A 4 -15.79 -2.28 -11.34
C TRP A 4 -16.72 -2.37 -10.14
N THR A 5 -16.72 -3.52 -9.48
CA THR A 5 -17.34 -3.70 -8.17
C THR A 5 -16.49 -3.08 -7.07
N MET A 6 -17.10 -2.75 -5.93
CA MET A 6 -16.37 -2.26 -4.76
C MET A 6 -15.31 -3.27 -4.28
N GLU A 7 -15.60 -4.57 -4.40
CA GLU A 7 -14.64 -5.63 -4.07
C GLU A 7 -13.41 -5.58 -4.97
N GLU A 8 -13.58 -5.47 -6.29
CA GLU A 8 -12.45 -5.41 -7.23
C GLU A 8 -11.58 -4.18 -6.98
N VAL A 9 -12.19 -3.02 -6.70
CA VAL A 9 -11.46 -1.78 -6.40
C VAL A 9 -10.67 -1.90 -5.11
N LEU A 10 -11.26 -2.42 -4.02
CA LEU A 10 -10.57 -2.54 -2.74
C LEU A 10 -9.47 -3.61 -2.76
N ARG A 11 -9.68 -4.72 -3.47
CA ARG A 11 -8.62 -5.74 -3.68
C ARG A 11 -7.48 -5.21 -4.51
N LEU A 12 -7.78 -4.43 -5.56
CA LEU A 12 -6.76 -3.79 -6.38
C LEU A 12 -5.96 -2.80 -5.52
N ALA A 13 -6.63 -1.91 -4.79
CA ALA A 13 -6.00 -0.94 -3.91
C ALA A 13 -5.10 -1.62 -2.86
N LEU A 14 -5.60 -2.64 -2.16
CA LEU A 14 -4.82 -3.35 -1.14
C LEU A 14 -3.54 -3.95 -1.72
N ARG A 15 -3.63 -4.57 -2.90
CA ARG A 15 -2.47 -5.15 -3.61
C ARG A 15 -1.44 -4.07 -3.92
N HIS A 16 -1.88 -2.93 -4.46
CA HIS A 16 -0.99 -1.82 -4.77
C HIS A 16 -0.26 -1.30 -3.54
N GLU A 17 -0.95 -1.07 -2.41
CA GLU A 17 -0.27 -0.56 -1.23
C GLU A 17 0.70 -1.58 -0.61
N MET A 18 0.39 -2.87 -0.71
CA MET A 18 1.32 -3.94 -0.29
C MET A 18 2.55 -4.03 -1.20
N GLU A 19 2.38 -3.85 -2.51
CA GLU A 19 3.48 -3.79 -3.48
C GLU A 19 4.34 -2.53 -3.24
N ASN A 20 3.72 -1.35 -3.16
CA ASN A 20 4.38 -0.07 -2.88
C ASN A 20 5.18 -0.13 -1.57
N PHE A 21 4.60 -0.71 -0.51
CA PHE A 21 5.29 -0.92 0.75
C PHE A 21 6.60 -1.71 0.56
N GLY A 22 6.53 -2.82 -0.17
CA GLY A 22 7.69 -3.66 -0.48
C GLY A 22 8.73 -2.94 -1.33
N GLU A 23 8.29 -2.21 -2.35
CA GLU A 23 9.17 -1.46 -3.25
C GLU A 23 9.90 -0.33 -2.52
N TYR A 24 9.19 0.46 -1.70
CA TYR A 24 9.81 1.52 -0.91
C TYR A 24 10.79 0.97 0.13
N ARG A 25 10.44 -0.13 0.81
CA ARG A 25 11.37 -0.77 1.74
C ARG A 25 12.65 -1.23 1.04
N LYS A 26 12.51 -1.90 -0.11
CA LYS A 26 13.65 -2.34 -0.93
C LYS A 26 14.48 -1.15 -1.43
N ALA A 27 13.84 -0.06 -1.87
CA ALA A 27 14.53 1.14 -2.33
C ALA A 27 15.32 1.82 -1.19
N ALA A 28 14.77 1.85 0.03
CA ALA A 28 15.47 2.35 1.21
C ALA A 28 16.71 1.50 1.55
N GLU A 29 16.63 0.18 1.42
CA GLU A 29 17.74 -0.74 1.64
C GLU A 29 18.86 -0.60 0.59
N GLN A 30 18.48 -0.34 -0.67
CA GLN A 30 19.43 -0.28 -1.79
C GLN A 30 20.10 1.09 -1.99
N THR A 31 19.55 2.15 -1.41
CA THR A 31 20.09 3.50 -1.60
C THR A 31 21.26 3.82 -0.65
N GLN A 32 22.31 4.42 -1.21
CA GLN A 32 23.49 4.85 -0.48
C GLN A 32 23.32 6.24 0.14
N ASN A 33 22.48 7.10 -0.45
CA ASN A 33 22.25 8.44 0.05
C ASN A 33 21.34 8.41 1.30
N PRO A 34 21.79 8.88 2.47
CA PRO A 34 21.01 8.80 3.71
C PRO A 34 19.68 9.57 3.66
N ALA A 35 19.61 10.69 2.94
CA ALA A 35 18.39 11.47 2.80
C ALA A 35 17.34 10.72 1.97
N VAL A 36 17.79 10.11 0.86
CA VAL A 36 16.92 9.28 0.01
C VAL A 36 16.44 8.03 0.74
N ARG A 37 17.31 7.40 1.55
CA ARG A 37 16.92 6.27 2.42
C ARG A 37 15.79 6.68 3.36
N LYS A 38 15.93 7.83 4.03
CA LYS A 38 14.93 8.33 4.97
C LYS A 38 13.61 8.63 4.27
N MET A 39 13.65 9.17 3.05
CA MET A 39 12.46 9.40 2.24
C MET A 39 11.72 8.10 1.91
N PHE A 40 12.41 7.08 1.38
CA PHE A 40 11.77 5.80 1.07
C PHE A 40 11.28 5.06 2.32
N ALA A 41 12.01 5.13 3.44
CA ALA A 41 11.56 4.56 4.70
C ALA A 41 10.28 5.25 5.22
N TYR A 42 10.18 6.57 5.06
CA TYR A 42 8.95 7.32 5.38
C TYR A 42 7.78 6.86 4.50
N LEU A 43 7.97 6.78 3.18
CA LEU A 43 6.92 6.33 2.26
C LEU A 43 6.43 4.91 2.59
N ALA A 44 7.35 3.97 2.88
CA ALA A 44 6.98 2.64 3.33
C ALA A 44 6.16 2.67 4.64
N GLU A 45 6.43 3.59 5.56
CA GLU A 45 5.64 3.66 6.80
C GLU A 45 4.22 4.18 6.52
N GLU A 46 4.06 5.15 5.63
CA GLU A 46 2.74 5.68 5.23
C GLU A 46 1.86 4.58 4.61
N GLU A 47 2.42 3.69 3.80
CA GLU A 47 1.66 2.60 3.19
C GLU A 47 1.02 1.65 4.20
N LYS A 48 1.60 1.50 5.40
CA LYS A 48 0.94 0.71 6.46
C LYS A 48 -0.38 1.34 6.91
N GLY A 49 -0.44 2.67 6.93
CA GLY A 49 -1.66 3.43 7.19
C GLY A 49 -2.71 3.21 6.11
N HIS A 50 -2.31 3.27 4.84
CA HIS A 50 -3.20 3.01 3.70
C HIS A 50 -3.72 1.56 3.69
N ILE A 51 -2.84 0.57 3.88
CA ILE A 51 -3.20 -0.84 4.00
C ILE A 51 -4.23 -1.04 5.12
N LYS A 52 -4.00 -0.43 6.30
CA LYS A 52 -4.94 -0.52 7.41
C LYS A 52 -6.30 0.09 7.03
N LEU A 53 -6.30 1.28 6.44
CA LEU A 53 -7.53 1.95 5.99
C LEU A 53 -8.32 1.08 5.00
N ILE A 54 -7.64 0.47 4.04
CA ILE A 54 -8.28 -0.39 3.03
C ILE A 54 -8.86 -1.64 3.69
N ARG A 55 -8.13 -2.29 4.61
CA ARG A 55 -8.65 -3.44 5.39
C ARG A 55 -9.87 -3.07 6.22
N ASP A 56 -9.86 -1.92 6.87
CA ASP A 56 -11.01 -1.42 7.63
C ASP A 56 -12.23 -1.23 6.70
N LYS A 57 -12.00 -0.73 5.48
CA LYS A 57 -13.05 -0.60 4.45
C LYS A 57 -13.53 -1.95 3.94
N MET A 58 -12.65 -2.91 3.66
CA MET A 58 -13.05 -4.26 3.26
C MET A 58 -13.94 -4.91 4.33
N ALA A 59 -13.61 -4.75 5.61
CA ALA A 59 -14.46 -5.22 6.71
C ALA A 59 -15.84 -4.53 6.73
N GLU A 60 -15.89 -3.21 6.53
CA GLU A 60 -17.15 -2.43 6.44
C GLU A 60 -18.06 -2.95 5.31
N PHE A 61 -17.49 -3.27 4.16
CA PHE A 61 -18.19 -3.82 3.00
C PHE A 61 -18.34 -5.36 3.02
N ARG A 62 -17.91 -6.03 4.10
CA ARG A 62 -17.95 -7.51 4.26
C ARG A 62 -17.18 -8.27 3.16
N ILE A 63 -16.11 -7.67 2.66
CA ILE A 63 -15.18 -8.27 1.70
C ILE A 63 -14.09 -8.99 2.50
N GLN A 64 -13.80 -10.24 2.17
CA GLN A 64 -12.70 -10.98 2.77
C GLN A 64 -11.39 -10.69 2.02
N GLU A 65 -10.28 -10.53 2.75
CA GLU A 65 -8.94 -10.38 2.16
C GLU A 65 -8.51 -11.63 1.39
#